data_AF-A0A7E5VX44-F1
#
_entry.id   AF-A0A7E5VX44-F1
#
_cell.length_a   1.000
_cell.length_b   1.000
_cell.length_c   1.000
_cell.angle_alpha   90.00
_cell.angle_beta   90.00
_cell.angle_gamma   90.00
#
_symmetry.space_group_name_H-M   'P 1'
#
loop_
_entity.id
_entity.type
_entity.pdbx_description
1 polymer ?
#
loop_
_entity_poly.entity_id
_entity_poly.type
_entity_poly.pdbx_seq_one_letter_code
_entity_poly.pdbx_strand_id
1 'polypeptide(L)'
;MTKECDSLPKDPVSCDHEMCVAKKTGFITADGDIDKDKAIETLEKSHAGEPAMINAIKTKCFDGDISTYGPPDFCDLIKFKMCYKTQVFSNCREWNNSGDCKGVKELSEECNKIFS
;
A
#
# COMPACT_ATOMS: atom_id res chain seq x y z
N MET A 1 -9.57 11.87 10.70
CA MET A 1 -10.70 12.60 10.08
C MET A 1 -11.30 11.73 8.96
N THR A 2 -11.76 10.52 9.31
CA THR A 2 -12.21 9.48 8.36
C THR A 2 -13.52 8.81 8.80
N LYS A 3 -14.14 9.28 9.90
CA LYS A 3 -15.32 8.65 10.52
C LYS A 3 -16.53 8.55 9.59
N GLU A 4 -16.65 9.45 8.62
CA GLU A 4 -17.71 9.40 7.60
C GLU A 4 -17.56 8.21 6.64
N CYS A 5 -16.33 7.76 6.39
CA CYS A 5 -16.05 6.59 5.56
C CYS A 5 -16.44 5.28 6.26
N ASP A 6 -16.53 5.27 7.60
CA ASP A 6 -16.90 4.07 8.36
C ASP A 6 -18.33 3.59 8.08
N SER A 7 -19.16 4.45 7.48
CA SER A 7 -20.50 4.08 7.03
C SER A 7 -20.51 3.22 5.76
N LEU A 8 -19.38 3.14 5.05
CA LEU A 8 -19.21 2.33 3.84
C LEU A 8 -18.82 0.88 4.20
N PRO A 9 -19.31 -0.12 3.45
CA PRO A 9 -18.92 -1.51 3.66
C PRO A 9 -17.40 -1.68 3.63
N LYS A 10 -16.86 -2.38 4.63
CA LYS A 10 -15.43 -2.70 4.73
C LYS A 10 -15.09 -4.12 4.26
N ASP A 11 -16.10 -4.99 4.21
CA ASP A 11 -15.98 -6.41 3.85
C ASP A 11 -17.09 -6.80 2.85
N PRO A 12 -16.74 -7.37 1.67
CA PRO A 12 -15.37 -7.48 1.14
C PRO A 12 -14.75 -6.08 0.97
N VAL A 13 -13.41 -6.01 0.90
CA VAL A 13 -12.68 -4.73 0.76
C VAL A 13 -13.31 -3.90 -0.34
N SER A 14 -13.98 -2.81 0.02
CA SER A 14 -14.70 -1.99 -0.94
C SER A 14 -13.83 -0.86 -1.45
N CYS A 15 -13.87 -0.65 -2.76
CA CYS A 15 -13.23 0.47 -3.41
C CYS A 15 -13.76 1.80 -2.87
N ASP A 16 -15.06 1.91 -2.62
CA ASP A 16 -15.69 3.14 -2.14
C ASP A 16 -15.16 3.56 -0.78
N HIS A 17 -15.00 2.61 0.15
CA HIS A 17 -14.42 2.88 1.47
C HIS A 17 -12.98 3.38 1.34
N GLU A 18 -12.14 2.67 0.58
CA GLU A 18 -10.74 3.03 0.40
C GLU A 18 -10.56 4.37 -0.30
N MET A 19 -11.37 4.64 -1.33
CA MET A 19 -11.41 5.92 -2.04
C MET A 19 -11.82 7.07 -1.12
N CYS A 20 -12.81 6.86 -0.24
CA CYS A 20 -13.21 7.86 0.75
C CYS A 20 -12.06 8.20 1.70
N VAL A 21 -11.40 7.18 2.26
CA VAL A 21 -10.28 7.37 3.19
C VAL A 21 -9.13 8.09 2.49
N ALA A 22 -8.78 7.67 1.29
CA ALA A 22 -7.62 8.18 0.56
C ALA A 22 -7.81 9.62 0.04
N LYS A 23 -9.04 10.01 -0.33
CA LYS A 23 -9.38 11.41 -0.60
C LYS A 23 -9.20 12.30 0.63
N LYS A 24 -9.55 11.80 1.83
CA LYS A 24 -9.42 12.56 3.09
C LYS A 24 -7.99 12.67 3.60
N THR A 25 -7.16 11.67 3.33
CA THR A 25 -5.73 11.69 3.69
C THR A 25 -4.88 12.40 2.63
N GLY A 26 -5.47 12.71 1.47
CA GLY A 26 -4.90 13.59 0.46
C GLY A 26 -3.92 12.91 -0.50
N PHE A 27 -4.01 11.58 -0.64
CA PHE A 27 -3.20 10.78 -1.58
C PHE A 27 -3.85 10.59 -2.95
N ILE A 28 -5.07 11.10 -3.12
CA ILE A 28 -5.87 10.96 -4.33
C ILE A 28 -6.32 12.34 -4.81
N THR A 29 -6.27 12.55 -6.13
CA THR A 29 -6.78 13.73 -6.83
C THR A 29 -8.31 13.82 -6.72
N ALA A 30 -8.90 14.95 -7.12
CA ALA A 30 -10.35 15.10 -7.12
C ALA A 30 -11.06 14.05 -8.00
N ASP A 31 -10.39 13.64 -9.08
CA ASP A 31 -10.87 12.71 -10.10
C ASP A 31 -10.78 11.25 -9.67
N GLY A 32 -10.11 10.97 -8.54
CA GLY A 32 -9.99 9.62 -8.01
C GLY A 32 -8.69 8.90 -8.37
N ASP A 33 -7.78 9.58 -9.05
CA ASP A 33 -6.46 9.04 -9.36
C ASP A 33 -5.46 9.28 -8.22
N ILE A 34 -4.44 8.44 -8.11
CA ILE A 34 -3.38 8.65 -7.12
C ILE A 34 -2.55 9.87 -7.54
N ASP A 35 -2.45 10.86 -6.63
CA ASP A 35 -1.54 11.99 -6.80
C ASP A 35 -0.11 11.51 -6.56
N LYS A 36 0.55 11.06 -7.64
CA LYS A 36 1.85 10.39 -7.57
C LYS A 36 2.92 11.30 -6.95
N ASP A 37 2.95 12.57 -7.33
CA ASP A 37 3.96 13.52 -6.85
C ASP A 37 3.84 13.73 -5.35
N LYS A 38 2.61 13.98 -4.87
CA LYS A 38 2.35 14.17 -3.44
C LYS A 38 2.54 12.87 -2.64
N ALA A 39 2.19 11.73 -3.22
CA ALA A 39 2.40 10.43 -2.59
C ALA A 39 3.89 10.09 -2.47
N ILE A 40 4.70 10.39 -3.50
CA ILE A 40 6.15 10.26 -3.48
C ILE A 40 6.77 11.22 -2.45
N GLU A 41 6.36 12.49 -2.45
CA GLU A 41 6.86 13.48 -1.48
C GLU A 41 6.58 13.03 -0.03
N THR A 42 5.37 12.52 0.23
CA THR A 42 4.98 12.02 1.55
C THR A 42 5.77 10.77 1.93
N LEU A 43 5.95 9.85 0.99
CA LEU A 43 6.75 8.64 1.18
C LEU A 43 8.20 8.98 1.55
N GLU A 44 8.83 9.88 0.80
CA GLU A 44 10.20 10.33 1.06
C GLU A 44 10.35 11.02 2.42
N LYS A 45 9.36 11.82 2.83
CA LYS A 45 9.35 12.47 4.16
C LYS A 45 9.17 11.47 5.30
N SER A 46 8.22 10.54 5.17
CA SER A 46 7.88 9.58 6.23
C SER A 46 8.92 8.48 6.40
N HIS A 47 9.70 8.19 5.36
CA HIS A 47 10.63 7.06 5.33
C HIS A 47 12.04 7.47 4.89
N ALA A 48 12.47 8.71 5.19
CA ALA A 48 13.74 9.28 4.75
C ALA A 48 14.99 8.42 5.06
N GLY A 49 14.92 7.55 6.07
CA GLY A 49 15.98 6.60 6.43
C GLY A 49 16.03 5.30 5.60
N GLU A 50 15.04 5.06 4.74
CA GLU A 50 14.83 3.79 4.04
C GLU A 50 14.84 3.94 2.51
N PRO A 51 15.96 4.38 1.90
CA PRO A 51 16.02 4.68 0.47
C PRO A 51 15.76 3.45 -0.42
N ALA A 52 16.11 2.25 0.03
CA ALA A 52 15.84 1.01 -0.69
C ALA A 52 14.34 0.73 -0.81
N MET A 53 13.60 0.90 0.29
CA MET A 53 12.15 0.75 0.33
C MET A 53 11.46 1.82 -0.54
N ILE A 54 11.90 3.08 -0.44
CA ILE A 54 11.37 4.17 -1.27
C ILE A 54 11.56 3.84 -2.76
N ASN A 55 12.77 3.40 -3.15
CA ASN A 55 13.06 3.07 -4.54
C ASN A 55 12.24 1.86 -5.03
N ALA A 56 12.06 0.84 -4.18
CA ALA A 56 11.21 -0.31 -4.49
C ALA A 56 9.74 0.11 -4.72
N ILE A 57 9.19 0.98 -3.88
CA ILE A 57 7.81 1.48 -4.04
C ILE A 57 7.67 2.31 -5.33
N LYS A 58 8.62 3.19 -5.64
CA LYS A 58 8.63 3.96 -6.90
C LYS A 58 8.59 3.04 -8.12
N THR A 59 9.59 2.15 -8.21
CA THR A 59 9.77 1.30 -9.38
C THR A 59 8.70 0.22 -9.54
N LYS A 60 8.20 -0.36 -8.44
CA LYS A 60 7.24 -1.48 -8.48
C LYS A 60 5.79 -1.04 -8.41
N CYS A 61 5.47 0.06 -7.72
CA CYS A 61 4.08 0.47 -7.49
C CYS A 61 3.66 1.71 -8.27
N PHE A 62 4.55 2.69 -8.47
CA PHE A 62 4.20 3.90 -9.25
C PHE A 62 4.47 3.73 -10.74
N ASP A 63 5.59 3.10 -11.08
CA ASP A 63 6.03 2.87 -12.46
C ASP A 63 5.77 1.44 -12.94
N GLY A 64 5.50 0.52 -11.99
CA GLY A 64 5.29 -0.90 -12.26
C GLY A 64 3.83 -1.27 -12.50
N ASP A 65 3.62 -2.54 -12.87
CA ASP A 65 2.30 -3.08 -13.12
C ASP A 65 1.61 -3.54 -11.83
N ILE A 66 0.73 -2.67 -11.31
CA ILE A 66 -0.06 -2.96 -10.11
C ILE A 66 -1.18 -3.97 -10.35
N SER A 67 -1.51 -4.33 -11.60
CA SER A 67 -2.60 -5.26 -11.89
C SER A 67 -2.37 -6.66 -11.30
N THR A 68 -1.10 -6.98 -11.05
CA THR A 68 -0.66 -8.22 -10.40
C THR A 68 -0.95 -8.29 -8.90
N TYR A 69 -1.26 -7.16 -8.24
CA TYR A 69 -1.38 -7.07 -6.78
C TYR A 69 -2.82 -7.23 -6.26
N GLY A 70 -3.49 -8.28 -6.74
CA GLY A 70 -4.80 -8.70 -6.24
C GLY A 70 -5.72 -9.23 -7.34
N PRO A 71 -6.95 -9.61 -7.00
CA PRO A 71 -7.96 -10.02 -7.95
C PRO A 71 -8.25 -8.97 -9.05
N PRO A 72 -8.65 -9.38 -10.26
CA PRO A 72 -8.91 -8.45 -11.37
C PRO A 72 -9.98 -7.39 -11.06
N ASP A 73 -10.98 -7.72 -10.25
CA ASP A 73 -12.11 -6.89 -9.83
C ASP A 73 -11.73 -5.84 -8.77
N PHE A 74 -10.54 -5.89 -8.19
CA PHE A 74 -10.06 -4.82 -7.33
C PHE A 74 -9.80 -3.55 -8.16
N CYS A 75 -10.27 -2.40 -7.66
CA CYS A 75 -9.87 -1.11 -8.20
C CYS A 75 -8.37 -0.85 -7.97
N ASP A 76 -7.84 0.05 -8.81
CA ASP A 76 -6.42 0.40 -8.83
C ASP A 76 -5.91 0.91 -7.49
N LEU A 77 -6.73 1.61 -6.71
CA LEU A 77 -6.34 2.06 -5.37
C LEU A 77 -6.02 0.87 -4.44
N ILE A 78 -6.84 -0.18 -4.45
CA ILE A 78 -6.61 -1.35 -3.59
C ILE A 78 -5.36 -2.08 -4.07
N LYS A 79 -5.23 -2.29 -5.38
CA LYS A 79 -4.05 -2.92 -5.99
C LYS A 79 -2.76 -2.17 -5.66
N PHE A 80 -2.78 -0.84 -5.79
CA PHE A 80 -1.67 0.01 -5.38
C PHE A 80 -1.38 -0.09 -3.88
N LYS A 81 -2.41 -0.05 -3.03
CA LYS A 81 -2.26 -0.21 -1.57
C LYS A 81 -1.64 -1.56 -1.21
N MET A 82 -2.00 -2.62 -1.92
CA MET A 82 -1.39 -3.94 -1.76
C MET A 82 0.07 -3.93 -2.20
N CYS A 83 0.39 -3.39 -3.38
CA CYS A 83 1.78 -3.23 -3.82
C CYS A 83 2.61 -2.48 -2.79
N TYR A 84 2.13 -1.32 -2.33
CA TYR A 84 2.80 -0.49 -1.32
C TYR A 84 3.12 -1.29 -0.05
N LYS A 85 2.11 -1.98 0.51
CA LYS A 85 2.29 -2.79 1.73
C LYS A 85 3.31 -3.90 1.52
N THR A 86 3.23 -4.61 0.38
CA THR A 86 4.20 -5.65 0.03
C THR A 86 5.61 -5.10 0.01
N GLN A 87 5.85 -3.94 -0.60
CA GLN A 87 7.19 -3.34 -0.63
C GLN A 87 7.65 -2.88 0.75
N VAL A 88 6.78 -2.33 1.59
CA VAL A 88 7.11 -1.95 2.98
C VAL A 88 7.51 -3.18 3.80
N PHE A 89 6.72 -4.25 3.77
CA PHE A 89 7.05 -5.46 4.54
C PHE A 89 8.30 -6.17 4.01
N SER A 90 8.47 -6.25 2.68
CA SER A 90 9.65 -6.86 2.04
C SER A 90 10.96 -6.16 2.39
N ASN A 91 10.91 -4.84 2.57
CA ASN A 91 12.09 -4.03 2.83
C ASN A 91 12.23 -3.67 4.32
N CYS A 92 11.38 -4.20 5.20
CA CYS A 92 11.49 -3.98 6.63
C CYS A 92 12.77 -4.65 7.16
N ARG A 93 13.72 -3.83 7.63
CA ARG A 93 15.02 -4.29 8.16
C ARG A 93 14.94 -4.76 9.60
N GLU A 94 14.01 -4.19 10.36
CA GLU A 94 13.90 -4.35 11.82
C GLU A 94 12.75 -5.27 12.21
N TRP A 95 12.70 -6.47 11.61
CA TRP A 95 11.71 -7.46 12.03
C TRP A 95 11.97 -7.91 13.47
N ASN A 96 10.97 -7.71 14.33
CA ASN A 96 10.93 -8.40 15.61
C ASN A 96 10.67 -9.89 15.37
N ASN A 97 11.66 -10.74 15.66
CA ASN A 97 11.59 -12.18 15.42
C ASN A 97 10.91 -12.96 16.57
N SER A 98 10.10 -12.28 17.39
CA SER A 98 9.40 -12.86 18.54
C SER A 98 7.88 -12.77 18.40
N GLY A 99 7.17 -13.77 18.94
CA GLY A 99 5.71 -13.80 18.99
C GLY A 99 5.04 -13.62 17.62
N ASP A 100 3.94 -12.88 17.58
CA ASP A 100 3.13 -12.67 16.38
C ASP A 100 3.92 -11.99 15.24
N CYS A 101 4.91 -11.14 15.57
CA CYS A 101 5.72 -10.46 14.57
C CYS A 101 6.55 -11.44 13.72
N LYS A 102 7.03 -12.54 14.32
CA LYS A 102 7.72 -13.60 13.59
C LYS A 102 6.79 -14.25 12.57
N GLY A 103 5.56 -14.57 12.96
CA GLY A 103 4.57 -15.16 12.06
C GLY A 103 4.20 -14.23 10.90
N VAL A 104 4.06 -12.92 11.17
CA VAL A 104 3.80 -11.93 10.11
C VAL A 104 4.98 -11.81 9.14
N LYS A 105 6.22 -11.86 9.63
CA LYS A 105 7.42 -11.87 8.78
C LYS A 105 7.43 -13.08 7.84
N GLU A 106 7.25 -14.28 8.39
CA GLU A 106 7.24 -15.52 7.62
C GLU A 106 6.13 -15.49 6.55
N LEU A 107 4.93 -15.05 6.92
CA LEU A 107 3.83 -14.88 5.97
C LEU A 107 4.14 -13.84 4.89
N SER A 108 4.77 -12.72 5.25
CA SER A 108 5.19 -11.71 4.26
C SER A 108 6.21 -12.29 3.28
N GLU A 109 7.20 -13.05 3.75
CA GLU A 109 8.21 -13.69 2.91
C GLU A 109 7.57 -14.70 1.95
N GLU A 110 6.52 -15.41 2.39
CA GLU A 110 5.74 -16.30 1.52
C GLU A 110 4.92 -15.55 0.48
N CYS A 111 4.17 -14.51 0.89
CA CYS A 111 3.38 -13.68 -0.03
C CYS A 111 4.25 -13.02 -1.10
N ASN A 112 5.47 -12.61 -0.75
CA ASN A 112 6.41 -12.00 -1.70
C ASN A 112 6.77 -12.92 -2.86
N LYS A 113 6.80 -14.25 -2.64
CA LYS A 113 7.07 -15.25 -3.69
C LYS A 113 6.00 -15.26 -4.79
N ILE A 114 4.81 -14.72 -4.52
CA ILE A 114 3.71 -14.62 -5.48
C ILE A 114 3.94 -13.47 -6.47
N PHE A 115 4.62 -12.41 -6.02
CA PHE A 115 4.80 -11.16 -6.78
C PHE A 115 6.25 -10.95 -7.27
N SER A 116 7.12 -11.94 -7.12
CA SER A 116 8.55 -11.88 -7.51
C SER A 116 8.85 -12.56 -8.84
#